data_AF-A0A2G2DDN7-F1
#
_entry.id   AF-A0A2G2DDN7-F1
#
_cell.length_a   1.000
_cell.length_b   1.000
_cell.length_c   1.000
_cell.angle_alpha   90.00
_cell.angle_beta   90.00
_cell.angle_gamma   90.00
#
_symmetry.space_group_name_H-M   'P 1'
#
loop_
_entity.id
_entity.type
_entity.pdbx_description
1 polymer ?
#
loop_
_entity_poly.entity_id
_entity_poly.type
_entity_poly.pdbx_seq_one_letter_code
_entity_poly.pdbx_strand_id
1 'polypeptide(L)'
;MKQLIITSFLLLASLNSNAQNTVCFDVVANPHASISGLNIFTKYIDVFGVKIFATQSVLDEDIKHCAAVMAEYLDNDEDGIIDNALVVDEMVASNASMVMFSVDGSADQTTFFNTYNGNWQLQDLYGSETHPTGSSQANGFDATLEEVLHLITHVGYAGAYPAVWGESIGTSLGNAMDIARGGQFITIPGSYPAAAWYHYDDNTCDYSCMATEYVYWSLTTLLGAQDYTGRCAEISNEWEMCTTSTFQATDLTMNALLIDPSYKFATSIPDGNYCPTQLNLSNLELYNQGVVLSPNPSNGIFNVLFNSAPEHLKIVVFNVQGRSLFRMEDQNINNAVVTISDAPSGTYFVEITTELGRDTLKYIKQ
;
A
#
# COMPACT_ATOMS: atom_id res chain seq x y z
N MET A 1 23.68 -56.58 -41.68
CA MET A 1 24.23 -55.34 -41.08
C MET A 1 23.10 -54.67 -40.31
N LYS A 2 23.22 -54.63 -38.96
CA LYS A 2 22.23 -54.03 -38.07
C LYS A 2 22.39 -52.50 -38.14
N GLN A 3 21.35 -51.77 -38.52
CA GLN A 3 21.35 -50.31 -38.55
C GLN A 3 21.28 -49.77 -37.12
N LEU A 4 22.26 -48.91 -36.81
CA LEU A 4 22.44 -48.22 -35.55
C LEU A 4 21.44 -47.05 -35.50
N ILE A 5 20.46 -47.10 -34.60
CA ILE A 5 19.57 -45.97 -34.32
C ILE A 5 20.31 -45.06 -33.33
N ILE A 6 20.71 -43.88 -33.80
CA ILE A 6 21.25 -42.81 -32.94
C ILE A 6 20.06 -42.02 -32.42
N THR A 7 19.69 -42.26 -31.17
CA THR A 7 18.75 -41.41 -30.43
C THR A 7 19.48 -40.13 -29.99
N SER A 8 19.13 -39.01 -30.61
CA SER A 8 19.62 -37.68 -30.22
C SER A 8 18.90 -37.25 -28.94
N PHE A 9 19.64 -37.14 -27.83
CA PHE A 9 19.15 -36.58 -26.57
C PHE A 9 19.16 -35.06 -26.71
N LEU A 10 17.99 -34.44 -26.92
CA LEU A 10 17.85 -32.99 -26.77
C LEU A 10 17.89 -32.66 -25.28
N LEU A 11 19.02 -32.08 -24.85
CA LEU A 11 19.15 -31.45 -23.55
C LEU A 11 18.30 -30.16 -23.59
N LEU A 12 17.10 -30.18 -23.01
CA LEU A 12 16.39 -28.94 -22.71
C LEU A 12 17.14 -28.23 -21.57
N ALA A 13 17.95 -27.24 -21.93
CA ALA A 13 18.42 -26.26 -20.97
C ALA A 13 17.20 -25.41 -20.57
N SER A 14 16.74 -25.59 -19.33
CA SER A 14 15.79 -24.69 -18.68
C SER A 14 16.44 -23.31 -18.58
N LEU A 15 15.99 -22.38 -19.41
CA LEU A 15 16.25 -20.96 -19.22
C LEU A 15 15.44 -20.53 -17.99
N ASN A 16 16.08 -20.53 -16.82
CA ASN A 16 15.56 -19.79 -15.67
C ASN A 16 15.73 -18.30 -16.02
N SER A 17 14.71 -17.70 -16.63
CA SER A 17 14.54 -16.26 -16.57
C SER A 17 14.17 -15.95 -15.12
N ASN A 18 15.11 -15.47 -14.32
CA ASN A 18 14.76 -14.65 -13.17
C ASN A 18 14.07 -13.41 -13.75
N ALA A 19 12.75 -13.46 -13.87
CA ALA A 19 11.99 -12.25 -14.12
C ALA A 19 12.23 -11.36 -12.90
N GLN A 20 12.94 -10.24 -13.12
CA GLN A 20 13.08 -9.22 -12.10
C GLN A 20 11.70 -8.60 -11.87
N ASN A 21 11.35 -8.34 -10.61
CA ASN A 21 10.08 -7.67 -10.29
C ASN A 21 9.97 -6.36 -11.07
N THR A 22 8.78 -6.09 -11.60
CA THR A 22 8.48 -4.88 -12.35
C THR A 22 7.90 -3.86 -11.38
N VAL A 23 8.74 -2.93 -10.91
CA VAL A 23 8.34 -1.88 -9.96
C VAL A 23 8.53 -0.51 -10.57
N CYS A 24 7.46 0.27 -10.65
CA CYS A 24 7.41 1.58 -11.29
C CYS A 24 7.55 2.74 -10.30
N PHE A 25 8.32 2.52 -9.23
CA PHE A 25 8.74 3.57 -8.31
C PHE A 25 10.20 3.94 -8.52
N ASP A 26 10.47 5.24 -8.46
CA ASP A 26 11.83 5.79 -8.48
C ASP A 26 12.28 6.13 -7.07
N VAL A 27 13.50 5.70 -6.72
CA VAL A 27 14.15 6.10 -5.49
C VAL A 27 14.67 7.51 -5.66
N VAL A 28 14.18 8.44 -4.83
CA VAL A 28 14.64 9.83 -4.84
C VAL A 28 15.35 10.20 -3.54
N ALA A 29 16.01 11.35 -3.53
CA ALA A 29 16.62 11.88 -2.31
C ALA A 29 15.53 12.27 -1.30
N ASN A 30 15.77 11.96 -0.03
CA ASN A 30 14.87 12.30 1.07
C ASN A 30 14.57 13.81 1.17
N PRO A 31 13.33 14.26 0.92
CA PRO A 31 12.96 15.67 0.99
C PRO A 31 12.74 16.17 2.43
N HIS A 32 12.71 15.25 3.41
CA HIS A 32 12.43 15.52 4.83
C HIS A 32 13.68 15.55 5.72
N ALA A 33 14.88 15.64 5.14
CA ALA A 33 16.15 15.66 5.87
C ALA A 33 16.33 16.86 6.83
N SER A 34 15.41 17.84 6.85
CA SER A 34 15.41 18.93 7.84
C SER A 34 14.72 18.56 9.17
N ILE A 35 13.97 17.46 9.21
CA ILE A 35 13.33 16.93 10.41
C ILE A 35 14.39 16.15 11.22
N SER A 36 14.45 16.39 12.52
CA SER A 36 15.40 15.72 13.43
C SER A 36 15.28 14.20 13.31
N GLY A 37 16.41 13.51 13.15
CA GLY A 37 16.48 12.07 12.97
C GLY A 37 16.27 11.61 11.52
N LEU A 38 15.39 12.27 10.74
CA LEU A 38 15.14 11.85 9.36
C LEU A 38 16.30 12.13 8.39
N ASN A 39 17.24 12.99 8.76
CA ASN A 39 18.43 13.29 7.95
C ASN A 39 19.36 12.09 7.73
N ILE A 40 19.16 10.99 8.45
CA ILE A 40 19.91 9.75 8.27
C ILE A 40 19.49 8.97 7.01
N PHE A 41 18.23 9.12 6.60
CA PHE A 41 17.70 8.46 5.43
C PHE A 41 18.10 9.23 4.17
N THR A 42 18.75 8.55 3.23
CA THR A 42 19.19 9.14 1.96
C THR A 42 18.23 8.81 0.82
N LYS A 43 17.41 7.77 0.99
CA LYS A 43 16.46 7.25 0.00
C LYS A 43 15.03 7.50 0.45
N TYR A 44 14.17 7.76 -0.53
CA TYR A 44 12.76 8.05 -0.32
C TYR A 44 11.91 7.55 -1.49
N ILE A 45 10.74 6.99 -1.17
CA ILE A 45 9.63 6.72 -2.08
C ILE A 45 8.34 7.22 -1.43
N ASP A 46 7.42 7.74 -2.25
CA ASP A 46 6.06 8.10 -1.86
C ASP A 46 5.07 7.14 -2.51
N VAL A 47 4.25 6.47 -1.70
CA VAL A 47 3.20 5.56 -2.14
C VAL A 47 1.87 6.14 -1.67
N PHE A 48 1.13 6.77 -2.59
CA PHE A 48 -0.17 7.38 -2.28
C PHE A 48 -0.14 8.40 -1.10
N GLY A 49 0.99 9.07 -0.86
CA GLY A 49 1.21 10.00 0.25
C GLY A 49 1.80 9.36 1.53
N VAL A 50 1.83 8.04 1.60
CA VAL A 50 2.53 7.25 2.64
C VAL A 50 4.00 7.17 2.28
N LYS A 51 4.87 7.35 3.28
CA LYS A 51 6.29 7.63 3.04
C LYS A 51 7.12 6.41 3.35
N ILE A 52 8.10 6.12 2.50
CA ILE A 52 9.07 5.05 2.73
C ILE A 52 10.45 5.69 2.71
N PHE A 53 11.12 5.66 3.86
CA PHE A 53 12.49 6.13 4.01
C PHE A 53 13.43 4.94 4.09
N ALA A 54 14.62 5.04 3.50
CA ALA A 54 15.66 4.04 3.71
C ALA A 54 17.04 4.67 3.86
N THR A 55 17.89 4.03 4.68
CA THR A 55 19.29 4.42 4.80
C THR A 55 20.05 4.05 3.54
N GLN A 56 21.27 4.58 3.41
CA GLN A 56 22.10 4.32 2.24
C GLN A 56 22.45 2.82 2.05
N SER A 57 22.45 2.05 3.14
CA SER A 57 22.84 0.63 3.16
C SER A 57 21.74 -0.34 2.74
N VAL A 58 20.47 0.07 2.75
CA VAL A 58 19.35 -0.69 2.19
C VAL A 58 19.50 -0.75 0.68
N LEU A 59 19.22 -1.88 0.01
CA LEU A 59 19.35 -1.97 -1.45
C LEU A 59 18.21 -1.20 -2.14
N ASP A 60 18.45 -0.70 -3.35
CA ASP A 60 17.40 -0.03 -4.14
C ASP A 60 16.26 -0.99 -4.49
N GLU A 61 16.57 -2.28 -4.64
CA GLU A 61 15.55 -3.32 -4.87
C GLU A 61 14.67 -3.54 -3.65
N ASP A 62 15.23 -3.52 -2.43
CA ASP A 62 14.47 -3.72 -1.19
C ASP A 62 13.47 -2.59 -0.93
N ILE A 63 13.90 -1.32 -1.06
CA ILE A 63 12.99 -0.17 -0.88
C ILE A 63 11.90 -0.13 -1.97
N LYS A 64 12.24 -0.52 -3.21
CA LYS A 64 11.26 -0.64 -4.29
C LYS A 64 10.27 -1.77 -4.02
N HIS A 65 10.74 -2.91 -3.52
CA HIS A 65 9.89 -4.03 -3.14
C HIS A 65 8.92 -3.65 -2.01
N CYS A 66 9.41 -2.99 -0.97
CA CYS A 66 8.57 -2.43 0.09
C CYS A 66 7.50 -1.47 -0.46
N ALA A 67 7.86 -0.62 -1.43
CA ALA A 67 6.92 0.29 -2.09
C ALA A 67 5.87 -0.44 -2.94
N ALA A 68 6.26 -1.48 -3.67
CA ALA A 68 5.34 -2.30 -4.44
C ALA A 68 4.34 -3.01 -3.53
N VAL A 69 4.83 -3.69 -2.49
CA VAL A 69 3.98 -4.40 -1.51
C VAL A 69 2.99 -3.45 -0.82
N MET A 70 3.43 -2.24 -0.46
CA MET A 70 2.53 -1.22 0.08
C MET A 70 1.46 -0.81 -0.92
N ALA A 71 1.83 -0.59 -2.19
CA ALA A 71 0.89 -0.19 -3.21
C ALA A 71 -0.13 -1.30 -3.49
N GLU A 72 0.31 -2.56 -3.64
CA GLU A 72 -0.54 -3.74 -3.86
C GLU A 72 -1.50 -4.04 -2.69
N TYR A 73 -1.15 -3.66 -1.45
CA TYR A 73 -2.10 -3.73 -0.34
C TYR A 73 -3.14 -2.60 -0.35
N LEU A 74 -2.79 -1.42 -0.85
CA LEU A 74 -3.65 -0.23 -0.85
C LEU A 74 -4.50 -0.07 -2.13
N ASP A 75 -4.06 -0.71 -3.22
CA ASP A 75 -4.64 -0.78 -4.56
C ASP A 75 -4.40 -2.22 -5.06
N ASN A 76 -5.28 -3.12 -4.64
CA ASN A 76 -5.10 -4.57 -4.78
C ASN A 76 -5.48 -5.11 -6.15
N ASP A 77 -6.20 -4.34 -6.96
CA ASP A 77 -6.44 -4.64 -8.37
C ASP A 77 -5.43 -3.95 -9.32
N GLU A 78 -4.48 -3.20 -8.75
CA GLU A 78 -3.34 -2.54 -9.41
C GLU A 78 -3.77 -1.61 -10.55
N ASP A 79 -4.93 -0.96 -10.42
CA ASP A 79 -5.47 -0.06 -11.45
C ASP A 79 -4.95 1.38 -11.34
N GLY A 80 -4.19 1.67 -10.28
CA GLY A 80 -3.64 2.97 -9.94
C GLY A 80 -4.54 3.79 -9.00
N ILE A 81 -5.65 3.23 -8.52
CA ILE A 81 -6.65 3.88 -7.67
C ILE A 81 -6.73 3.14 -6.33
N ILE A 82 -6.53 3.90 -5.25
CA ILE A 82 -6.65 3.40 -3.88
C ILE A 82 -8.02 2.75 -3.65
N ASP A 83 -8.01 1.51 -3.14
CA ASP A 83 -9.21 0.76 -2.83
C ASP A 83 -10.00 1.39 -1.67
N ASN A 84 -9.31 1.65 -0.56
CA ASN A 84 -9.91 2.22 0.66
C ASN A 84 -9.32 3.59 1.00
N ALA A 85 -9.86 4.64 0.38
CA ALA A 85 -9.39 6.01 0.58
C ALA A 85 -9.42 6.47 2.05
N LEU A 86 -10.37 5.99 2.87
CA LEU A 86 -10.43 6.36 4.30
C LEU A 86 -9.21 5.84 5.08
N VAL A 87 -8.73 4.65 4.74
CA VAL A 87 -7.53 4.05 5.36
C VAL A 87 -6.29 4.86 4.98
N VAL A 88 -6.12 5.19 3.69
CA VAL A 88 -4.97 5.97 3.24
C VAL A 88 -5.02 7.41 3.77
N ASP A 89 -6.19 8.05 3.79
CA ASP A 89 -6.35 9.40 4.35
C ASP A 89 -5.91 9.45 5.84
N GLU A 90 -6.26 8.42 6.62
CA GLU A 90 -5.84 8.30 8.02
C GLU A 90 -4.32 8.09 8.14
N MET A 91 -3.74 7.21 7.33
CA MET A 91 -2.30 7.01 7.28
C MET A 91 -1.55 8.31 6.95
N VAL A 92 -2.02 9.05 5.94
CA VAL A 92 -1.43 10.33 5.53
C VAL A 92 -1.57 11.39 6.64
N ALA A 93 -2.74 11.49 7.27
CA ALA A 93 -2.99 12.43 8.37
C ALA A 93 -2.08 12.16 9.58
N SER A 94 -1.79 10.89 9.85
CA SER A 94 -0.93 10.42 10.92
C SER A 94 0.57 10.42 10.58
N ASN A 95 0.93 10.82 9.35
CA ASN A 95 2.29 10.69 8.79
C ASN A 95 2.84 9.26 8.91
N ALA A 96 2.00 8.25 8.73
CA ALA A 96 2.40 6.85 8.65
C ALA A 96 3.55 6.70 7.67
N SER A 97 4.65 6.07 8.11
CA SER A 97 5.85 5.90 7.29
C SER A 97 6.58 4.61 7.59
N MET A 98 7.10 3.96 6.56
CA MET A 98 8.10 2.91 6.71
C MET A 98 9.49 3.54 6.88
N VAL A 99 10.31 2.99 7.77
CA VAL A 99 11.71 3.37 7.97
C VAL A 99 12.61 2.14 7.84
N MET A 100 13.32 2.04 6.72
CA MET A 100 14.12 0.86 6.41
C MET A 100 15.58 1.02 6.82
N PHE A 101 16.11 -0.02 7.43
CA PHE A 101 17.53 -0.17 7.78
C PHE A 101 18.08 -1.44 7.15
N SER A 102 19.40 -1.57 7.00
CA SER A 102 19.96 -2.78 6.37
C SER A 102 19.76 -4.04 7.23
N VAL A 103 19.84 -3.90 8.56
CA VAL A 103 19.72 -4.98 9.55
C VAL A 103 19.22 -4.41 10.87
N ASP A 104 18.61 -5.27 11.69
CA ASP A 104 18.31 -4.96 13.09
C ASP A 104 19.59 -4.66 13.89
N GLY A 105 19.49 -3.73 14.83
CA GLY A 105 20.59 -3.23 15.67
C GLY A 105 21.65 -2.42 14.92
N SER A 106 21.38 -2.00 13.68
CA SER A 106 22.36 -1.23 12.90
C SER A 106 22.69 0.12 13.56
N ALA A 107 23.88 0.67 13.26
CA ALA A 107 24.29 1.98 13.77
C ALA A 107 23.34 3.10 13.32
N ASP A 108 22.79 2.97 12.10
CA ASP A 108 21.82 3.93 11.60
C ASP A 108 20.49 3.84 12.36
N GLN A 109 19.96 2.63 12.55
CA GLN A 109 18.74 2.41 13.35
C GLN A 109 18.89 2.96 14.78
N THR A 110 20.00 2.63 15.43
CA THR A 110 20.32 3.13 16.77
C THR A 110 20.39 4.66 16.78
N THR A 111 21.02 5.27 15.77
CA THR A 111 21.11 6.73 15.67
C THR A 111 19.74 7.35 15.46
N PHE A 112 18.92 6.76 14.58
CA PHE A 112 17.57 7.20 14.29
C PHE A 112 16.70 7.22 15.55
N PHE A 113 16.53 6.08 16.22
CA PHE A 113 15.65 5.99 17.40
C PHE A 113 16.17 6.81 18.61
N ASN A 114 17.46 7.13 18.67
CA ASN A 114 17.99 8.04 19.70
C ASN A 114 17.80 9.52 19.39
N THR A 115 17.53 9.89 18.13
CA THR A 115 17.52 11.31 17.68
C THR A 115 16.18 11.77 17.13
N TYR A 116 15.35 10.84 16.64
CA TYR A 116 13.99 11.13 16.21
C TYR A 116 13.13 11.51 17.41
N ASN A 117 12.49 12.67 17.31
CA ASN A 117 11.59 13.20 18.34
C ASN A 117 10.29 13.76 17.74
N GLY A 118 9.98 13.34 16.51
CA GLY A 118 8.72 13.64 15.86
C GLY A 118 7.60 12.74 16.38
N ASN A 119 6.40 12.96 15.86
CA ASN A 119 5.18 12.26 16.23
C ASN A 119 4.60 11.44 15.07
N TRP A 120 5.40 11.15 14.04
CA TRP A 120 4.96 10.34 12.91
C TRP A 120 4.77 8.90 13.38
N GLN A 121 3.79 8.21 12.81
CA GLN A 121 3.62 6.78 13.05
C GLN A 121 4.60 6.03 12.17
N LEU A 122 5.50 5.26 12.79
CA LEU A 122 6.62 4.65 12.10
C LEU A 122 6.58 3.14 12.29
N GLN A 123 6.88 2.42 11.21
CA GLN A 123 7.15 0.99 11.22
C GLN A 123 8.52 0.76 10.60
N ASP A 124 9.41 0.05 11.29
CA ASP A 124 10.69 -0.34 10.73
C ASP A 124 10.61 -1.66 9.96
N LEU A 125 11.57 -1.84 9.06
CA LEU A 125 11.74 -3.04 8.24
C LEU A 125 13.22 -3.17 7.90
N TYR A 126 13.74 -4.40 7.92
CA TYR A 126 15.15 -4.63 7.60
C TYR A 126 15.35 -5.17 6.18
N GLY A 127 16.37 -4.66 5.49
CA GLY A 127 16.78 -5.19 4.18
C GLY A 127 17.18 -6.68 4.25
N SER A 128 17.70 -7.15 5.40
CA SER A 128 18.07 -8.55 5.60
C SER A 128 16.93 -9.56 5.61
N GLU A 129 15.69 -9.11 5.80
CA GLU A 129 14.46 -9.91 5.84
C GLU A 129 13.48 -9.50 4.73
N THR A 130 13.88 -8.55 3.89
CA THR A 130 13.17 -8.19 2.67
C THR A 130 13.54 -9.18 1.59
N HIS A 131 12.55 -9.83 0.99
CA HIS A 131 12.80 -10.86 -0.02
C HIS A 131 12.04 -10.53 -1.32
N PRO A 132 12.61 -9.71 -2.22
CA PRO A 132 11.94 -9.35 -3.47
C PRO A 132 11.54 -10.54 -4.35
N THR A 133 12.22 -11.68 -4.21
CA THR A 133 11.87 -12.92 -4.92
C THR A 133 10.75 -13.73 -4.25
N GLY A 134 10.15 -13.21 -3.18
CA GLY A 134 9.11 -13.84 -2.39
C GLY A 134 9.60 -14.80 -1.31
N SER A 135 8.64 -15.17 -0.45
CA SER A 135 8.81 -16.11 0.65
C SER A 135 9.15 -17.52 0.16
N SER A 136 10.08 -18.19 0.83
CA SER A 136 10.41 -19.59 0.55
C SER A 136 11.13 -20.25 1.70
N GLN A 137 11.21 -21.60 1.70
CA GLN A 137 11.99 -22.33 2.69
C GLN A 137 13.49 -21.94 2.68
N ALA A 138 14.02 -21.53 1.52
CA ALA A 138 15.45 -21.24 1.37
C ALA A 138 15.80 -19.82 1.84
N ASN A 139 14.90 -18.86 1.63
CA ASN A 139 15.15 -17.45 1.92
C ASN A 139 14.51 -17.01 3.24
N GLY A 140 13.42 -17.64 3.67
CA GLY A 140 12.59 -17.22 4.79
C GLY A 140 11.28 -16.60 4.33
N PHE A 141 10.49 -16.12 5.30
CA PHE A 141 9.31 -15.31 5.06
C PHE A 141 9.73 -13.90 4.67
N ASP A 142 9.11 -13.34 3.63
CA ASP A 142 9.32 -11.96 3.22
C ASP A 142 8.63 -11.01 4.20
N ALA A 143 9.41 -10.39 5.09
CA ALA A 143 8.89 -9.54 6.16
C ALA A 143 8.18 -8.29 5.63
N THR A 144 8.36 -7.91 4.35
CA THR A 144 7.57 -6.81 3.76
C THR A 144 6.08 -7.09 3.81
N LEU A 145 5.65 -8.35 3.70
CA LEU A 145 4.23 -8.72 3.77
C LEU A 145 3.62 -8.49 5.16
N GLU A 146 4.45 -8.49 6.20
CA GLU A 146 4.09 -8.30 7.60
C GLU A 146 4.23 -6.83 8.00
N GLU A 147 5.43 -6.25 7.87
CA GLU A 147 5.70 -4.92 8.40
C GLU A 147 4.92 -3.82 7.68
N VAL A 148 4.79 -3.92 6.35
CA VAL A 148 3.94 -2.98 5.60
C VAL A 148 2.48 -3.12 6.04
N LEU A 149 2.03 -4.35 6.29
CA LEU A 149 0.67 -4.63 6.73
C LEU A 149 0.41 -4.14 8.15
N HIS A 150 1.38 -4.25 9.06
CA HIS A 150 1.33 -3.67 10.40
C HIS A 150 1.06 -2.17 10.31
N LEU A 151 1.83 -1.42 9.51
CA LEU A 151 1.62 0.02 9.36
C LEU A 151 0.21 0.35 8.80
N ILE A 152 -0.24 -0.37 7.77
CA ILE A 152 -1.55 -0.16 7.13
C ILE A 152 -2.70 -0.45 8.11
N THR A 153 -2.59 -1.50 8.92
CA THR A 153 -3.67 -1.95 9.80
C THR A 153 -3.69 -1.19 11.12
N HIS A 154 -2.54 -1.04 11.78
CA HIS A 154 -2.39 -0.34 13.04
C HIS A 154 -2.72 1.15 12.92
N VAL A 155 -2.30 1.81 11.84
CA VAL A 155 -2.55 3.25 11.66
C VAL A 155 -3.82 3.47 10.83
N GLY A 156 -3.86 2.87 9.63
CA GLY A 156 -4.92 3.13 8.67
C GLY A 156 -6.26 2.52 9.10
N TYR A 157 -6.36 1.20 9.22
CA TYR A 157 -7.64 0.55 9.55
C TYR A 157 -8.12 0.86 10.96
N ALA A 158 -7.24 0.80 11.97
CA ALA A 158 -7.63 1.07 13.35
C ALA A 158 -8.09 2.53 13.54
N GLY A 159 -7.46 3.50 12.85
CA GLY A 159 -7.87 4.90 12.89
C GLY A 159 -9.12 5.20 12.06
N ALA A 160 -9.26 4.61 10.87
CA ALA A 160 -10.43 4.82 10.00
C ALA A 160 -11.71 4.14 10.53
N TYR A 161 -11.57 3.01 11.23
CA TYR A 161 -12.68 2.19 11.69
C TYR A 161 -12.53 1.76 13.17
N PRO A 162 -12.44 2.69 14.13
CA PRO A 162 -12.00 2.41 15.50
C PRO A 162 -12.94 1.48 16.29
N ALA A 163 -14.22 1.41 15.94
CA ALA A 163 -15.16 0.50 16.58
C ALA A 163 -14.98 -0.97 16.14
N VAL A 164 -14.39 -1.19 14.96
CA VAL A 164 -14.28 -2.51 14.33
C VAL A 164 -12.82 -2.98 14.40
N TRP A 165 -11.92 -2.19 13.83
CA TRP A 165 -10.50 -2.49 13.67
C TRP A 165 -9.61 -1.84 14.73
N GLY A 166 -10.19 -1.06 15.66
CA GLY A 166 -9.45 -0.52 16.78
C GLY A 166 -8.85 -1.63 17.65
N GLU A 167 -7.62 -1.43 18.12
CA GLU A 167 -6.83 -2.43 18.83
C GLU A 167 -7.09 -2.38 20.35
N SER A 168 -8.37 -2.43 20.73
CA SER A 168 -8.78 -2.32 22.13
C SER A 168 -9.90 -3.29 22.47
N ILE A 169 -10.06 -3.56 23.76
CA ILE A 169 -11.11 -4.44 24.26
C ILE A 169 -12.48 -3.91 23.83
N GLY A 170 -13.31 -4.79 23.30
CA GLY A 170 -14.69 -4.50 22.94
C GLY A 170 -14.90 -4.06 21.49
N THR A 171 -13.82 -3.86 20.71
CA THR A 171 -13.92 -3.75 19.25
C THR A 171 -14.19 -5.11 18.62
N SER A 172 -14.63 -5.13 17.36
CA SER A 172 -14.82 -6.40 16.64
C SER A 172 -13.54 -7.22 16.55
N LEU A 173 -12.41 -6.56 16.25
CA LEU A 173 -11.07 -7.17 16.22
C LEU A 173 -10.67 -7.75 17.58
N GLY A 174 -10.78 -6.96 18.66
CA GLY A 174 -10.43 -7.41 20.00
C GLY A 174 -11.27 -8.61 20.45
N ASN A 175 -12.57 -8.58 20.16
CA ASN A 175 -13.47 -9.70 20.46
C ASN A 175 -13.11 -10.97 19.66
N ALA A 176 -12.72 -10.83 18.39
CA ALA A 176 -12.26 -11.95 17.57
C ALA A 176 -10.94 -12.54 18.12
N MET A 177 -9.97 -11.69 18.45
CA MET A 177 -8.70 -12.09 19.04
C MET A 177 -8.89 -12.81 20.39
N ASP A 178 -9.80 -12.32 21.25
CA ASP A 178 -10.10 -12.97 22.53
C ASP A 178 -10.69 -14.38 22.33
N ILE A 179 -11.45 -14.62 21.26
CA ILE A 179 -11.91 -15.97 20.89
C ILE A 179 -10.72 -16.83 20.46
N ALA A 180 -9.85 -16.30 19.59
CA ALA A 180 -8.69 -17.02 19.06
C ALA A 180 -7.68 -17.47 20.13
N ARG A 181 -7.56 -16.68 21.20
CA ARG A 181 -6.72 -16.97 22.36
C ARG A 181 -7.44 -17.77 23.44
N GLY A 182 -8.72 -18.10 23.27
CA GLY A 182 -9.54 -18.80 24.26
C GLY A 182 -9.86 -17.99 25.52
N GLY A 183 -9.70 -16.67 25.49
CA GLY A 183 -9.94 -15.76 26.60
C GLY A 183 -9.38 -14.35 26.35
N GLN A 184 -9.74 -13.41 27.22
CA GLN A 184 -9.23 -12.04 27.17
C GLN A 184 -7.96 -11.89 28.02
N PHE A 185 -6.84 -11.64 27.35
CA PHE A 185 -5.52 -11.48 27.99
C PHE A 185 -4.93 -10.11 27.64
N ILE A 186 -4.73 -9.27 28.66
CA ILE A 186 -4.14 -7.92 28.51
C ILE A 186 -2.63 -7.99 28.29
N THR A 187 -2.00 -8.99 28.87
CA THR A 187 -0.58 -9.31 28.77
C THR A 187 -0.43 -10.78 28.39
N ILE A 188 0.72 -11.16 27.86
CA ILE A 188 1.04 -12.56 27.54
C ILE A 188 0.80 -13.46 28.77
N PRO A 189 -0.08 -14.48 28.68
CA PRO A 189 -0.31 -15.41 29.78
C PRO A 189 0.84 -16.43 29.86
N GLY A 190 1.03 -17.04 31.03
CA GLY A 190 2.02 -18.13 31.18
C GLY A 190 1.70 -19.36 30.32
N SER A 191 0.46 -19.52 29.90
CA SER A 191 0.02 -20.52 28.91
C SER A 191 -1.36 -20.14 28.36
N TYR A 192 -1.55 -20.32 27.06
CA TYR A 192 -2.88 -20.22 26.45
C TYR A 192 -3.69 -21.50 26.66
N PRO A 193 -5.03 -21.43 26.65
CA PRO A 193 -5.91 -22.60 26.66
C PRO A 193 -5.64 -23.52 25.46
N ALA A 194 -5.76 -24.84 25.65
CA ALA A 194 -5.50 -25.83 24.59
C ALA A 194 -6.46 -25.80 23.38
N ALA A 195 -7.50 -24.96 23.43
CA ALA A 195 -8.43 -24.75 22.32
C ALA A 195 -8.14 -23.43 21.55
N ALA A 196 -7.14 -22.67 21.99
CA ALA A 196 -6.67 -21.49 21.28
C ALA A 196 -5.87 -21.92 20.04
N TRP A 197 -5.79 -21.01 19.07
CA TRP A 197 -4.99 -21.18 17.85
C TRP A 197 -4.04 -20.00 17.60
N TYR A 198 -4.13 -18.97 18.45
CA TYR A 198 -3.25 -17.82 18.48
C TYR A 198 -2.55 -17.76 19.85
N HIS A 199 -1.23 -17.84 19.84
CA HIS A 199 -0.38 -18.10 20.99
C HIS A 199 0.82 -17.14 21.07
N TYR A 200 0.63 -15.89 20.66
CA TYR A 200 1.70 -14.88 20.66
C TYR A 200 2.47 -14.84 21.98
N ASP A 201 3.80 -14.85 21.92
CA ASP A 201 4.66 -15.10 23.08
C ASP A 201 5.70 -13.99 23.37
N ASP A 202 5.71 -12.90 22.61
CA ASP A 202 6.53 -11.72 22.91
C ASP A 202 6.02 -10.99 24.17
N ASN A 203 6.75 -11.14 25.27
CA ASN A 203 6.44 -10.56 26.57
C ASN A 203 6.54 -9.03 26.62
N THR A 204 7.05 -8.38 25.58
CA THR A 204 7.07 -6.91 25.46
C THR A 204 5.77 -6.35 24.87
N CYS A 205 4.97 -7.21 24.25
CA CYS A 205 3.74 -6.86 23.56
C CYS A 205 2.56 -6.69 24.54
N ASP A 206 1.76 -5.66 24.33
CA ASP A 206 0.50 -5.42 25.04
C ASP A 206 -0.71 -5.86 24.21
N TYR A 207 -1.93 -5.59 24.70
CA TYR A 207 -3.16 -5.93 23.98
C TYR A 207 -3.24 -5.32 22.57
N SER A 208 -2.72 -4.10 22.40
CA SER A 208 -2.78 -3.40 21.10
C SER A 208 -1.89 -4.13 20.10
N CYS A 209 -0.64 -4.35 20.50
CA CYS A 209 0.34 -5.07 19.69
C CYS A 209 -0.14 -6.49 19.33
N MET A 210 -0.71 -7.25 20.28
CA MET A 210 -1.27 -8.58 19.99
C MET A 210 -2.44 -8.49 18.97
N ALA A 211 -3.21 -7.42 18.98
CA ALA A 211 -4.29 -7.23 18.02
C ALA A 211 -3.74 -6.93 16.61
N THR A 212 -2.70 -6.11 16.50
CA THR A 212 -1.99 -5.84 15.23
C THR A 212 -1.47 -7.14 14.61
N GLU A 213 -0.77 -7.92 15.42
CA GLU A 213 -0.18 -9.22 15.06
C GLU A 213 -1.25 -10.23 14.64
N TYR A 214 -2.38 -10.25 15.35
CA TYR A 214 -3.51 -11.10 14.99
C TYR A 214 -4.12 -10.73 13.62
N VAL A 215 -4.17 -9.45 13.25
CA VAL A 215 -4.58 -9.04 11.89
C VAL A 215 -3.59 -9.54 10.86
N TYR A 216 -2.29 -9.38 11.11
CA TYR A 216 -1.23 -9.89 10.25
C TYR A 216 -1.37 -11.40 10.01
N TRP A 217 -1.37 -12.21 11.09
CA TRP A 217 -1.48 -13.66 11.01
C TRP A 217 -2.72 -14.09 10.22
N SER A 218 -3.84 -13.42 10.49
CA SER A 218 -5.13 -13.76 9.89
C SER A 218 -5.18 -13.43 8.40
N LEU A 219 -4.83 -12.19 8.01
CA LEU A 219 -4.92 -11.76 6.62
C LEU A 219 -3.88 -12.47 5.76
N THR A 220 -2.64 -12.58 6.22
CA THR A 220 -1.58 -13.25 5.44
C THR A 220 -1.86 -14.75 5.28
N THR A 221 -2.44 -15.44 6.27
CA THR A 221 -2.95 -16.80 6.06
C THR A 221 -4.10 -16.84 5.06
N LEU A 222 -5.07 -15.92 5.16
CA LEU A 222 -6.21 -15.87 4.24
C LEU A 222 -5.74 -15.71 2.79
N LEU A 223 -4.75 -14.86 2.55
CA LEU A 223 -4.15 -14.59 1.24
C LEU A 223 -3.16 -15.68 0.77
N GLY A 224 -2.85 -16.66 1.62
CA GLY A 224 -1.98 -17.80 1.28
C GLY A 224 -0.48 -17.54 1.48
N ALA A 225 -0.08 -16.43 2.09
CA ALA A 225 1.33 -16.09 2.36
C ALA A 225 2.03 -17.11 3.27
N GLN A 226 1.26 -17.73 4.17
CA GLN A 226 1.75 -18.68 5.15
C GLN A 226 1.83 -20.13 4.59
N ASP A 227 1.44 -20.36 3.34
CA ASP A 227 1.32 -21.70 2.73
C ASP A 227 2.49 -22.01 1.77
N TYR A 228 3.71 -22.04 2.32
CA TYR A 228 4.87 -22.58 1.62
C TYR A 228 5.56 -23.70 2.43
N THR A 229 6.40 -24.47 1.74
CA THR A 229 7.05 -25.65 2.33
C THR A 229 7.86 -25.27 3.58
N GLY A 230 7.55 -25.88 4.72
CA GLY A 230 8.22 -25.64 6.00
C GLY A 230 7.50 -24.63 6.90
N ARG A 231 6.76 -23.67 6.33
CA ARG A 231 6.17 -22.54 7.06
C ARG A 231 5.24 -22.95 8.18
N CYS A 232 4.35 -23.92 7.94
CA CYS A 232 3.42 -24.41 8.97
C CYS A 232 4.13 -24.89 10.26
N ALA A 233 5.31 -25.50 10.14
CA ALA A 233 6.07 -25.95 11.30
C ALA A 233 6.81 -24.78 11.97
N GLU A 234 7.32 -23.84 11.17
CA GLU A 234 8.04 -22.64 11.64
C GLU A 234 7.17 -21.76 12.54
N ILE A 235 5.89 -21.60 12.23
CA ILE A 235 4.98 -20.70 12.96
C ILE A 235 4.12 -21.40 14.01
N SER A 236 4.21 -22.72 14.12
CA SER A 236 3.27 -23.53 14.92
C SER A 236 3.27 -23.25 16.42
N ASN A 237 4.31 -22.58 16.94
CA ASN A 237 4.34 -22.12 18.33
C ASN A 237 3.37 -20.98 18.60
N GLU A 238 3.13 -20.11 17.61
CA GLU A 238 2.33 -18.89 17.75
C GLU A 238 1.01 -18.95 16.97
N TRP A 239 0.98 -19.62 15.82
CA TRP A 239 -0.17 -19.65 14.92
C TRP A 239 -0.40 -21.03 14.32
N GLU A 240 -1.54 -21.64 14.61
CA GLU A 240 -1.80 -23.03 14.20
C GLU A 240 -2.31 -23.18 12.75
N MET A 241 -2.69 -22.07 12.09
CA MET A 241 -3.39 -22.09 10.80
C MET A 241 -2.51 -21.53 9.67
N CYS A 242 -1.78 -22.39 8.97
CA CYS A 242 -0.93 -21.93 7.87
C CYS A 242 -1.61 -21.84 6.49
N THR A 243 -2.82 -22.40 6.30
CA THR A 243 -3.50 -22.39 4.98
C THR A 243 -4.80 -21.62 5.03
N THR A 244 -5.19 -21.00 3.91
CA THR A 244 -6.49 -20.33 3.74
C THR A 244 -7.65 -21.22 4.18
N SER A 245 -7.61 -22.51 3.82
CA SER A 245 -8.69 -23.46 4.11
C SER A 245 -8.84 -23.76 5.61
N THR A 246 -7.72 -23.86 6.34
CA THR A 246 -7.76 -24.12 7.79
C THR A 246 -8.16 -22.87 8.56
N PHE A 247 -7.72 -21.69 8.13
CA PHE A 247 -8.17 -20.42 8.69
C PHE A 247 -9.68 -20.22 8.54
N GLN A 248 -10.21 -20.37 7.31
CA GLN A 248 -11.64 -20.22 7.02
C GLN A 248 -12.53 -21.21 7.77
N ALA A 249 -12.01 -22.38 8.13
CA ALA A 249 -12.74 -23.41 8.88
C ALA A 249 -12.71 -23.21 10.40
N THR A 250 -11.69 -22.54 10.92
CA THR A 250 -11.44 -22.39 12.36
C THR A 250 -11.82 -21.01 12.86
N ASP A 251 -11.25 -19.94 12.28
CA ASP A 251 -11.44 -18.57 12.75
C ASP A 251 -12.57 -17.86 12.01
N LEU A 252 -13.79 -18.34 12.26
CA LEU A 252 -14.99 -17.86 11.57
C LEU A 252 -15.25 -16.36 11.80
N THR A 253 -14.93 -15.87 13.00
CA THR A 253 -15.17 -14.46 13.37
C THR A 253 -14.24 -13.55 12.61
N MET A 254 -12.93 -13.82 12.63
CA MET A 254 -11.96 -12.99 11.94
C MET A 254 -12.06 -13.11 10.42
N ASN A 255 -12.31 -14.32 9.90
CA ASN A 255 -12.59 -14.51 8.49
C ASN A 255 -13.79 -13.65 8.03
N ALA A 256 -14.89 -13.62 8.80
CA ALA A 256 -16.04 -12.80 8.46
C ALA A 256 -15.74 -11.29 8.46
N LEU A 257 -14.84 -10.82 9.33
CA LEU A 257 -14.39 -9.42 9.34
C LEU A 257 -13.53 -9.10 8.13
N LEU A 258 -12.55 -9.96 7.80
CA LEU A 258 -11.62 -9.73 6.69
C LEU A 258 -12.30 -9.78 5.31
N ILE A 259 -13.31 -10.62 5.12
CA ILE A 259 -14.03 -10.73 3.84
C ILE A 259 -15.21 -9.75 3.71
N ASP A 260 -15.47 -8.90 4.72
CA ASP A 260 -16.53 -7.91 4.62
C ASP A 260 -16.14 -6.85 3.57
N PRO A 261 -16.89 -6.75 2.45
CA PRO A 261 -16.52 -5.86 1.35
C PRO A 261 -16.58 -4.37 1.73
N SER A 262 -17.16 -4.04 2.89
CA SER A 262 -17.19 -2.67 3.41
C SER A 262 -15.80 -2.14 3.76
N TYR A 263 -14.86 -3.02 4.11
CA TYR A 263 -13.50 -2.64 4.51
C TYR A 263 -12.48 -2.79 3.39
N LYS A 264 -12.81 -3.48 2.29
CA LYS A 264 -11.95 -3.63 1.12
C LYS A 264 -10.51 -4.05 1.47
N PHE A 265 -10.37 -5.05 2.35
CA PHE A 265 -9.08 -5.70 2.53
C PHE A 265 -8.62 -6.31 1.22
N ALA A 266 -7.29 -6.41 1.07
CA ALA A 266 -6.68 -7.14 -0.03
C ALA A 266 -7.28 -8.55 -0.15
N THR A 267 -7.46 -9.01 -1.38
CA THR A 267 -7.95 -10.35 -1.74
C THR A 267 -6.91 -11.16 -2.50
N SER A 268 -5.87 -10.49 -3.00
CA SER A 268 -4.67 -11.07 -3.57
C SER A 268 -3.47 -10.72 -2.68
N ILE A 269 -2.56 -11.66 -2.50
CA ILE A 269 -1.28 -11.39 -1.82
C ILE A 269 -0.41 -10.50 -2.70
N PRO A 270 0.28 -9.49 -2.15
CA PRO A 270 1.31 -8.77 -2.88
C PRO A 270 2.42 -9.71 -3.37
N ASP A 271 2.85 -9.53 -4.62
CA ASP A 271 3.94 -10.27 -5.23
C ASP A 271 5.17 -9.40 -5.54
N GLY A 272 5.10 -8.10 -5.25
CA GLY A 272 6.18 -7.15 -5.43
C GLY A 272 6.26 -6.58 -6.85
N ASN A 273 5.26 -6.82 -7.70
CA ASN A 273 5.15 -6.22 -9.03
C ASN A 273 4.07 -5.14 -9.02
N TYR A 274 4.49 -3.88 -8.96
CA TYR A 274 3.55 -2.77 -9.03
C TYR A 274 3.97 -1.79 -10.10
N CYS A 275 3.28 -1.88 -11.24
CA CYS A 275 3.42 -1.01 -12.38
C CYS A 275 2.03 -0.79 -12.98
N PRO A 276 1.11 -0.11 -12.25
CA PRO A 276 -0.20 0.19 -12.76
C PRO A 276 0.02 0.90 -14.09
N THR A 277 -0.49 0.30 -15.14
CA THR A 277 -0.46 0.96 -16.43
C THR A 277 -1.31 2.21 -16.28
N GLN A 278 -0.68 3.38 -16.17
CA GLN A 278 -1.34 4.63 -16.56
C GLN A 278 -1.55 4.61 -18.09
N LEU A 279 -2.34 3.65 -18.57
CA LEU A 279 -2.81 3.54 -19.94
C LEU A 279 -4.32 3.57 -19.93
N ASN A 280 -4.84 4.71 -19.53
CA ASN A 280 -5.75 5.33 -20.47
C ASN A 280 -4.87 5.85 -21.62
N LEU A 281 -4.74 5.09 -22.71
CA LEU A 281 -4.18 5.60 -23.99
C LEU A 281 -4.84 6.92 -24.39
N SER A 282 -6.07 7.10 -23.92
CA SER A 282 -6.88 8.30 -23.95
C SER A 282 -6.30 9.51 -23.19
N ASN A 283 -5.56 9.30 -22.10
CA ASN A 283 -4.95 10.37 -21.30
C ASN A 283 -3.60 10.83 -21.85
N LEU A 284 -2.85 9.93 -22.50
CA LEU A 284 -1.59 10.30 -23.15
C LEU A 284 -1.85 11.19 -24.40
N GLU A 285 -2.95 10.93 -25.11
CA GLU A 285 -3.37 11.76 -26.25
C GLU A 285 -3.89 13.14 -25.79
N LEU A 286 -4.63 13.23 -24.66
CA LEU A 286 -5.03 14.51 -24.08
C LEU A 286 -3.85 15.33 -23.54
N TYR A 287 -2.90 14.67 -22.85
CA TYR A 287 -1.67 15.30 -22.38
C TYR A 287 -0.86 15.86 -23.57
N ASN A 288 -0.78 15.12 -24.68
CA ASN A 288 -0.15 15.57 -25.93
C ASN A 288 -0.94 16.68 -26.66
N GLN A 289 -2.24 16.84 -26.41
CA GLN A 289 -3.01 18.01 -26.89
C GLN A 289 -2.64 19.32 -26.16
N GLY A 290 -1.78 19.27 -25.14
CA GLY A 290 -1.21 20.44 -24.46
C GLY A 290 -2.27 21.36 -23.88
N VAL A 291 -3.14 20.79 -23.04
CA VAL A 291 -4.21 21.55 -22.39
C VAL A 291 -3.61 22.49 -21.33
N VAL A 292 -3.95 23.78 -21.40
CA VAL A 292 -3.42 24.80 -20.48
C VAL A 292 -4.56 25.56 -19.80
N LEU A 293 -4.51 25.60 -18.46
CA LEU A 293 -5.36 26.48 -17.66
C LEU A 293 -4.67 27.84 -17.49
N SER A 294 -5.28 28.92 -18.00
CA SER A 294 -4.66 30.24 -17.92
C SER A 294 -5.64 31.41 -17.76
N PRO A 295 -5.42 32.35 -16.81
CA PRO A 295 -4.39 32.29 -15.79
C PRO A 295 -4.69 31.25 -14.70
N ASN A 296 -3.65 30.64 -14.13
CA ASN A 296 -3.72 29.76 -12.97
C ASN A 296 -2.44 29.96 -12.13
N PRO A 297 -2.51 30.60 -10.95
CA PRO A 297 -3.72 30.99 -10.21
C PRO A 297 -4.52 32.16 -10.84
N SER A 298 -5.81 32.32 -10.48
CA SER A 298 -6.61 33.51 -10.86
C SER A 298 -7.78 33.83 -9.91
N ASN A 299 -8.53 34.90 -10.16
CA ASN A 299 -9.68 35.34 -9.32
C ASN A 299 -10.99 34.60 -9.66
N GLY A 300 -10.91 33.34 -10.09
CA GLY A 300 -12.06 32.51 -10.47
C GLY A 300 -12.51 32.68 -11.92
N ILE A 301 -11.72 33.32 -12.78
CA ILE A 301 -11.94 33.35 -14.23
C ILE A 301 -10.67 32.85 -14.91
N PHE A 302 -10.79 31.80 -15.71
CA PHE A 302 -9.66 31.22 -16.45
C PHE A 302 -10.11 30.62 -17.78
N ASN A 303 -9.16 30.45 -18.68
CA ASN A 303 -9.34 29.77 -19.96
C ASN A 303 -8.84 28.34 -19.85
N VAL A 304 -9.53 27.42 -20.52
CA VAL A 304 -9.04 26.08 -20.86
C VAL A 304 -8.64 26.11 -22.33
N LEU A 305 -7.34 26.11 -22.59
CA LEU A 305 -6.75 26.25 -23.92
C LEU A 305 -6.33 24.88 -24.44
N PHE A 306 -6.58 24.60 -25.72
CA PHE A 306 -6.19 23.37 -26.40
C PHE A 306 -5.29 23.69 -27.59
N ASN A 307 -4.25 22.88 -27.86
CA ASN A 307 -3.43 23.06 -29.07
C ASN A 307 -4.20 22.73 -30.36
N SER A 308 -5.21 21.86 -30.26
CA SER A 308 -6.10 21.43 -31.34
C SER A 308 -7.53 21.26 -30.82
N ALA A 309 -8.53 21.57 -31.64
CA ALA A 309 -9.91 21.63 -31.19
C ALA A 309 -10.47 20.21 -31.02
N PRO A 310 -10.93 19.81 -29.83
CA PRO A 310 -11.59 18.53 -29.65
C PRO A 310 -12.94 18.49 -30.38
N GLU A 311 -13.28 17.35 -30.96
CA GLU A 311 -14.58 17.13 -31.59
C GLU A 311 -15.73 17.19 -30.57
N HIS A 312 -15.49 16.64 -29.38
CA HIS A 312 -16.41 16.69 -28.25
C HIS A 312 -15.67 17.21 -27.03
N LEU A 313 -16.25 18.16 -26.32
CA LEU A 313 -15.66 18.71 -25.12
C LEU A 313 -16.68 18.73 -24.00
N LYS A 314 -16.26 18.29 -22.83
CA LYS A 314 -16.96 18.46 -21.56
C LYS A 314 -15.97 18.95 -20.53
N ILE A 315 -16.32 20.02 -19.84
CA ILE A 315 -15.51 20.55 -18.74
C ILE A 315 -16.38 20.58 -17.48
N VAL A 316 -15.83 20.08 -16.37
CA VAL A 316 -16.46 20.12 -15.06
C VAL A 316 -15.45 20.63 -14.04
N VAL A 317 -15.84 21.60 -13.21
CA VAL A 317 -15.00 22.07 -12.10
C VAL A 317 -15.58 21.57 -10.80
N PHE A 318 -14.72 20.96 -9.98
CA PHE A 318 -15.04 20.45 -8.65
C PHE A 318 -14.23 21.20 -7.58
N ASN A 319 -14.83 21.40 -6.41
CA ASN A 319 -14.06 21.74 -5.21
C ASN A 319 -13.42 20.48 -4.59
N VAL A 320 -12.59 20.65 -3.56
CA VAL A 320 -11.92 19.53 -2.86
C VAL A 320 -12.87 18.54 -2.18
N GLN A 321 -14.14 18.92 -1.97
CA GLN A 321 -15.19 18.03 -1.46
C GLN A 321 -15.98 17.31 -2.57
N GLY A 322 -15.53 17.39 -3.84
CA GLY A 322 -16.19 16.75 -4.98
C GLY A 322 -17.48 17.43 -5.46
N ARG A 323 -17.82 18.61 -4.94
CA ARG A 323 -19.00 19.37 -5.39
C ARG A 323 -18.70 20.07 -6.71
N SER A 324 -19.51 19.80 -7.73
CA SER A 324 -19.45 20.48 -9.02
C SER A 324 -19.91 21.94 -8.89
N LEU A 325 -19.09 22.86 -9.39
CA LEU A 325 -19.31 24.31 -9.40
C LEU A 325 -19.55 24.87 -10.79
N PHE A 326 -19.03 24.19 -11.81
CA PHE A 326 -19.19 24.56 -13.21
C PHE A 326 -19.29 23.31 -14.06
N ARG A 327 -20.10 23.37 -15.12
CA ARG A 327 -20.22 22.34 -16.14
C ARG A 327 -20.52 22.98 -17.48
N MET A 328 -19.81 22.54 -18.52
CA MET A 328 -20.15 22.86 -19.91
C MET A 328 -19.88 21.66 -20.82
N GLU A 329 -20.57 21.65 -21.95
CA GLU A 329 -20.33 20.74 -23.06
C GLU A 329 -20.33 21.58 -24.35
N ASP A 330 -19.36 21.33 -25.24
CA ASP A 330 -19.19 22.05 -26.51
C ASP A 330 -18.48 21.15 -27.54
N GLN A 331 -18.25 21.64 -28.75
CA GLN A 331 -17.64 20.90 -29.84
C GLN A 331 -16.79 21.81 -30.72
N ASN A 332 -15.61 21.34 -31.15
CA ASN A 332 -14.73 22.03 -32.10
C ASN A 332 -14.25 23.43 -31.64
N ILE A 333 -13.97 23.60 -30.35
CA ILE A 333 -13.44 24.85 -29.77
C ILE A 333 -12.03 24.70 -29.19
N ASN A 334 -11.14 25.66 -29.46
CA ASN A 334 -9.77 25.66 -28.92
C ASN A 334 -9.62 26.39 -27.58
N ASN A 335 -10.67 27.07 -27.14
CA ASN A 335 -10.66 27.86 -25.91
C ASN A 335 -12.05 27.85 -25.28
N ALA A 336 -12.12 27.48 -24.01
CA ALA A 336 -13.30 27.62 -23.18
C ALA A 336 -13.04 28.55 -22.00
N VAL A 337 -13.93 29.52 -21.76
CA VAL A 337 -13.85 30.40 -20.59
C VAL A 337 -14.65 29.81 -19.44
N VAL A 338 -14.00 29.61 -18.29
CA VAL A 338 -14.60 29.05 -17.08
C VAL A 338 -14.68 30.14 -16.02
N THR A 339 -15.85 30.26 -15.37
CA THR A 339 -16.10 31.25 -14.31
C THR A 339 -16.63 30.56 -13.06
N ILE A 340 -15.87 30.68 -11.98
CA ILE A 340 -16.18 30.26 -10.60
C ILE A 340 -15.87 31.39 -9.61
N SER A 341 -16.07 32.65 -10.01
CA SER A 341 -15.74 33.83 -9.19
C SER A 341 -16.43 33.86 -7.83
N ASP A 342 -17.63 33.29 -7.73
CA ASP A 342 -18.41 33.20 -6.49
C ASP A 342 -17.90 32.13 -5.51
N ALA A 343 -16.99 31.26 -5.96
CA ALA A 343 -16.41 30.22 -5.13
C ALA A 343 -15.33 30.80 -4.18
N PRO A 344 -15.13 30.23 -2.98
CA PRO A 344 -14.07 30.65 -2.07
C PRO A 344 -12.67 30.56 -2.70
N SER A 345 -11.69 31.31 -2.20
CA SER A 345 -10.28 31.08 -2.57
C SER A 345 -9.85 29.67 -2.13
N GLY A 346 -9.07 28.98 -2.95
CA GLY A 346 -8.69 27.59 -2.67
C GLY A 346 -8.33 26.77 -3.91
N THR A 347 -8.14 25.47 -3.70
CA THR A 347 -7.83 24.49 -4.74
C THR A 347 -9.11 23.91 -5.35
N TYR A 348 -9.10 23.73 -6.66
CA TYR A 348 -10.17 23.12 -7.45
C TYR A 348 -9.58 22.14 -8.46
N PHE A 349 -10.43 21.25 -8.96
CA PHE A 349 -10.07 20.27 -9.99
C PHE A 349 -10.93 20.52 -11.23
N VAL A 350 -10.29 20.61 -12.39
CA VAL A 350 -10.92 20.81 -13.69
C VAL A 350 -10.84 19.49 -14.45
N GLU A 351 -11.94 18.75 -14.44
CA GLU A 351 -12.09 17.53 -15.24
C GLU A 351 -12.46 17.93 -16.67
N ILE A 352 -11.74 17.39 -17.63
CA ILE A 352 -11.89 17.64 -19.06
C ILE A 352 -12.10 16.29 -19.72
N THR A 353 -13.22 16.11 -20.41
CA THR A 353 -13.49 14.92 -21.20
C THR A 353 -13.62 15.30 -22.66
N THR A 354 -12.92 14.59 -23.54
CA THR A 354 -13.04 14.72 -25.01
C THR A 354 -13.27 13.37 -25.67
N GLU A 355 -13.32 13.35 -27.01
CA GLU A 355 -13.30 12.11 -27.80
C GLU A 355 -12.04 11.28 -27.57
N LEU A 356 -10.93 11.91 -27.16
CA LEU A 356 -9.68 11.21 -26.92
C LEU A 356 -9.64 10.64 -25.52
N GLY A 357 -10.24 11.28 -24.50
CA GLY A 357 -10.11 10.80 -23.12
C GLY A 357 -10.63 11.70 -22.03
N ARG A 358 -10.24 11.42 -20.79
CA ARG A 358 -10.58 12.23 -19.62
C ARG A 358 -9.35 12.55 -18.79
N ASP A 359 -9.08 13.83 -18.60
CA ASP A 359 -7.99 14.32 -17.75
C ASP A 359 -8.52 15.25 -16.64
N THR A 360 -7.76 15.40 -15.56
CA THR A 360 -8.09 16.29 -14.44
C THR A 360 -6.91 17.18 -14.09
N LEU A 361 -7.10 18.50 -14.23
CA LEU A 361 -6.08 19.51 -13.97
C LEU A 361 -6.35 20.27 -12.68
N LYS A 362 -5.30 20.57 -11.91
CA LYS A 362 -5.40 21.40 -10.70
C LYS A 362 -5.51 22.88 -11.04
N TYR A 363 -6.50 23.57 -10.47
CA TYR A 363 -6.69 25.01 -10.57
C TYR A 363 -6.66 25.68 -9.18
N ILE A 364 -6.07 26.87 -9.09
CA ILE A 364 -5.95 27.65 -7.86
C ILE A 364 -6.69 28.98 -8.00
N LYS A 365 -7.70 29.20 -7.15
CA LYS A 365 -8.38 30.49 -7.03
C LYS A 365 -7.77 31.31 -5.89
N GLN A 366 -7.36 32.54 -6.18
CA GLN A 366 -6.90 33.52 -5.17
C GLN A 366 -8.03 34.45 -4.72
#